data_AF-A0A9X3F0M1-F1
#
_entry.id   AF-A0A9X3F0M1-F1
#
_cell.length_a   1.000
_cell.length_b   1.000
_cell.length_c   1.000
_cell.angle_alpha   90.00
_cell.angle_beta   90.00
_cell.angle_gamma   90.00
#
_symmetry.space_group_name_H-M   'P 1'
#
loop_
_entity.id
_entity.type
_entity.pdbx_description
1 polymer ?
#
loop_
_entity_poly.entity_id
_entity_poly.type
_entity_poly.pdbx_seq_one_letter_code
_entity_poly.pdbx_strand_id
1 'polypeptide(L)' 'MMWVRFEVLWKGAEPGRYRLMTRAADDAGRVQPRPEAMVWNQHGLGYNGHAPLELSVSPMANLP' A
#
# COMPACT_ATOMS: atom_id res chain seq x y z
N MET A 1 -1.62 -10.49 19.54
CA MET A 1 -1.61 -10.36 18.07
C MET A 1 -0.21 -9.93 17.65
N MET A 2 0.40 -10.65 16.71
CA MET A 2 1.75 -10.35 16.19
C MET A 2 1.61 -9.83 14.76
N TRP A 3 2.50 -8.94 14.33
CA TRP A 3 2.51 -8.46 12.95
C TRP A 3 2.76 -9.61 11.97
N VAL A 4 2.07 -9.59 10.83
CA VAL A 4 2.28 -10.54 9.74
C VAL A 4 3.11 -9.86 8.67
N ARG A 5 4.31 -10.39 8.41
CA ARG A 5 5.12 -9.99 7.26
C ARG A 5 4.49 -10.58 6.01
N PHE A 6 4.38 -9.78 4.94
CA PHE A 6 3.96 -10.24 3.63
C PHE A 6 4.93 -9.76 2.55
N GLU A 7 4.94 -10.48 1.44
CA GLU A 7 5.68 -10.13 0.23
C GLU A 7 4.87 -10.62 -0.97
N VAL A 8 4.87 -9.85 -2.06
CA VAL A 8 4.23 -10.22 -3.32
C VAL A 8 5.19 -9.95 -4.45
N LEU A 9 5.52 -11.00 -5.22
CA LEU A 9 6.29 -10.84 -6.45
C LEU A 9 5.41 -10.20 -7.53
N TRP A 10 5.78 -9.00 -7.96
CA TRP A 10 5.14 -8.31 -9.08
C TRP A 10 5.70 -8.83 -10.41
N LYS A 11 5.11 -9.91 -10.92
CA LYS A 11 5.50 -10.51 -12.21
C LYS A 11 5.08 -9.61 -13.38
N GLY A 12 6.00 -9.35 -14.30
CA GLY A 12 5.73 -8.57 -15.51
C GLY A 12 5.45 -7.09 -15.26
N ALA A 13 6.13 -6.47 -14.28
CA ALA A 13 6.06 -5.03 -14.09
C ALA A 13 6.70 -4.31 -15.29
N GLU A 14 5.88 -3.64 -16.10
CA GLU A 14 6.36 -2.87 -17.26
C GLU A 14 6.92 -1.50 -16.82
N PRO A 15 7.87 -0.91 -17.55
CA PRO A 15 8.36 0.44 -17.25
C PRO A 15 7.25 1.49 -17.23
N GLY A 16 7.25 2.36 -16.22
CA GLY A 16 6.18 3.35 -16.05
C GLY A 16 6.08 3.92 -14.64
N ARG A 17 5.12 4.83 -14.44
CA ARG A 17 4.79 5.37 -13.12
C ARG A 17 3.58 4.66 -12.56
N TYR A 18 3.65 4.26 -11.30
CA TYR A 18 2.62 3.49 -10.64
C TYR A 18 2.33 4.02 -9.25
N ARG A 19 1.07 3.90 -8.87
CA ARG A 19 0.58 4.11 -7.50
C ARG A 19 0.23 2.76 -6.89
N LEU A 20 1.09 2.27 -5.99
CA LEU A 20 0.88 1.00 -5.31
C LEU A 20 0.00 1.20 -4.08
N MET A 21 -0.94 0.29 -3.89
CA MET A 21 -1.87 0.28 -2.78
C MET A 21 -1.77 -1.07 -2.07
N THR A 22 -1.70 -1.08 -0.74
CA THR A 22 -1.70 -2.30 0.07
C THR A 22 -2.70 -2.15 1.20
N ARG A 23 -3.48 -3.18 1.51
CA ARG A 23 -4.43 -3.14 2.65
C ARG A 23 -4.58 -4.53 3.26
N ALA A 24 -4.75 -4.58 4.57
CA ALA A 24 -4.98 -5.81 5.31
C ALA A 24 -6.47 -6.07 5.56
N ALA A 25 -6.81 -7.35 5.71
CA ALA A 25 -8.04 -7.84 6.30
C ALA A 25 -7.68 -8.75 7.48
N ASP A 26 -8.51 -8.78 8.52
CA ASP A 26 -8.35 -9.71 9.64
C ASP A 26 -9.35 -10.88 9.59
N ASP A 27 -9.24 -11.80 10.56
CA ASP A 27 -10.09 -13.00 10.64
C ASP A 27 -11.58 -12.68 10.89
N ALA A 28 -11.88 -11.46 11.34
CA ALA A 28 -13.25 -10.97 11.50
C ALA A 28 -13.78 -10.28 10.23
N GLY A 29 -12.99 -10.26 9.15
CA GLY A 29 -13.35 -9.62 7.87
C GLY A 29 -13.25 -8.10 7.86
N ARG A 30 -12.63 -7.48 8.88
CA ARG A 30 -12.43 -6.02 8.91
C ARG A 30 -11.31 -5.64 7.96
N VAL A 31 -11.56 -4.69 7.07
CA VAL A 31 -10.61 -4.21 6.06
C VAL A 31 -10.21 -2.77 6.34
N GLN A 32 -8.94 -2.44 6.14
CA GLN A 32 -8.48 -1.05 6.23
C GLN A 32 -9.21 -0.16 5.20
N PRO A 33 -9.71 1.02 5.60
CA PRO A 33 -10.39 1.94 4.71
C PRO A 33 -9.43 2.55 3.69
N ARG A 34 -10.00 3.07 2.59
CA ARG A 34 -9.23 3.85 1.62
C ARG A 34 -8.90 5.25 2.19
N PRO A 35 -7.80 5.89 1.76
CA PRO A 35 -7.46 7.25 2.18
C PRO A 35 -8.61 8.24 2.11
N GLU A 36 -9.43 8.14 1.06
CA GLU A 36 -10.54 9.07 0.81
C GLU A 36 -11.70 8.89 1.81
N ALA A 37 -11.78 7.73 2.46
CA ALA A 37 -12.77 7.42 3.49
C ALA A 37 -12.28 7.73 4.91
N MET A 38 -11.05 8.22 5.06
CA MET A 38 -10.49 8.54 6.37
C MET A 38 -10.90 9.94 6.83
N VAL A 39 -11.45 9.98 8.04
CA VAL A 39 -11.83 11.22 8.71
C VAL A 39 -10.71 11.62 9.65
N TRP A 40 -10.18 12.82 9.45
CA TRP A 40 -9.21 13.40 10.38
C TRP A 40 -9.89 13.77 11.70
N ASN A 41 -9.18 13.57 12.81
CA ASN A 41 -9.56 14.11 14.11
C ASN A 41 -8.45 14.98 14.67
N GLN A 42 -8.81 15.91 15.55
CA GLN A 42 -7.89 16.90 16.14
C GLN A 42 -6.73 16.31 16.94
N HIS A 43 -6.82 15.04 17.34
CA HIS A 43 -5.77 14.35 18.07
C HIS A 43 -4.79 13.61 17.15
N GLY A 44 -5.09 13.51 15.85
CA GLY A 44 -4.26 12.77 14.88
C GLY A 44 -4.21 11.26 15.13
N LEU A 45 -5.19 10.69 15.83
CA LEU A 45 -5.19 9.28 16.24
C LEU A 45 -6.06 8.41 15.34
N GLY A 46 -5.85 7.09 15.40
CA GLY A 46 -6.72 6.11 14.73
C GLY A 46 -6.57 6.07 13.21
N TYR A 47 -5.52 6.67 12.65
CA TYR A 47 -5.25 6.56 11.23
C TYR A 47 -4.81 5.13 10.87
N ASN A 48 -5.75 4.37 10.33
CA ASN A 48 -5.56 3.00 9.85
C ASN A 48 -5.82 2.87 8.33
N GLY A 49 -5.65 3.96 7.59
CA GLY A 49 -5.88 4.01 6.14
C GLY A 49 -4.64 3.50 5.45
N HIS A 50 -4.79 2.84 4.30
CA HIS A 50 -3.59 2.45 3.58
C HIS A 50 -2.84 3.66 3.02
N ALA A 51 -1.52 3.59 3.01
CA ALA A 51 -0.67 4.63 2.44
C ALA A 51 -0.28 4.24 0.99
N PRO A 52 -0.75 4.98 -0.03
CA PRO A 52 -0.28 4.79 -1.40
C PRO A 52 1.22 5.05 -1.51
N LEU A 53 1.93 4.23 -2.27
CA LEU A 53 3.33 4.45 -2.64
C LEU A 53 3.41 4.78 -4.12
N GLU A 54 3.91 5.97 -4.44
CA GLU A 54 4.23 6.35 -5.82
C GLU A 54 5.63 5.84 -6.17
N LEU A 55 5.76 5.10 -7.27
CA LEU A 55 7.06 4.62 -7.76
C LEU A 55 7.16 4.66 -9.28
N SER A 56 8.40 4.64 -9.77
CA SER A 56 8.71 4.49 -11.18
C SER A 56 9.45 3.17 -11.39
N VAL A 57 8.98 2.36 -12.34
CA VAL A 57 9.69 1.19 -12.84
C VAL A 57 10.51 1.64 -14.04
N SER A 58 11.83 1.52 -13.94
CA SER A 58 12.75 1.79 -15.04
C SER A 58 12.93 0.54 -15.91
N PRO A 59 13.16 0.69 -17.23
CA PRO A 59 13.63 -0.40 -18.05
C PRO A 59 14.92 -1.00 -17.47
N MET A 60 15.05 -2.33 -17.50
CA MET A 60 16.27 -3.01 -17.05
C MET A 60 17.53 -2.53 -17.77
N ALA A 61 17.40 -2.12 -19.04
CA ALA A 61 18.51 -1.60 -19.84
C ALA A 61 19.12 -0.28 -19.30
N ASN A 62 18.46 0.38 -18.35
CA ASN A 62 18.88 1.65 -17.77
C ASN A 62 19.50 1.51 -16.35
N LEU A 63 19.73 0.29 -15.88
CA LEU A 63 20.45 0.05 -14.63
C LEU A 63 21.97 0.04 -14.92
N PRO A 64 22.79 0.78 -14.15
CA PRO A 64 24.25 0.83 -14.33
C PRO A 64 24.95 -0.49 -14.02
#